data_AF-A0A7I2V5X1-F1
#
_entry.id   AF-A0A7I2V5X1-F1
#
_cell.length_a   1.000
_cell.length_b   1.000
_cell.length_c   1.000
_cell.angle_alpha   90.00
_cell.angle_beta   90.00
_cell.angle_gamma   90.00
#
_symmetry.space_group_name_H-M   'P 1'
#
loop_
_entity.id
_entity.type
_entity.pdbx_description
1 polymer ?
#
loop_
_entity_poly.entity_id
_entity_poly.type
_entity_poly.pdbx_seq_one_letter_code
_entity_poly.pdbx_strand_id
1 'polypeptide(L)'
;MRSGGRGRPRLRLGERGLMEPLLPPKRRLLPRVRLLPLLLALAVGSAFYTIWSGWHRRTEELPLGRELRVPLIGSLPEARLRRVVGQLDPQRLWSTYLRPLLVVRTPGSPGNLQVRKFLEATLRSLTAGWHVELDPFTASTPLGPVDFGNVVATLDPRAARHLTLACHYDSKLFPPGSTPFVGATDSAVPCALLLELAQALDLELSRAKKQAAPVTLQLLFLDGEEALKEWGPKDSLYGSRHLAQLMESIPHSPGPTRIQAIRSVCTV
;
A
#
# COMPACT_ATOMS: atom_id res chain seq x y z
N MET A 1 -46.26 -48.63 -18.45
CA MET A 1 -45.01 -49.40 -18.75
C MET A 1 -43.85 -48.59 -18.18
N ARG A 2 -42.85 -49.11 -17.44
CA ARG A 2 -42.44 -50.51 -17.15
C ARG A 2 -42.45 -50.81 -15.63
N SER A 3 -42.64 -52.10 -15.29
CA SER A 3 -42.36 -52.75 -13.98
C SER A 3 -40.88 -53.19 -13.94
N GLY A 4 -40.18 -53.56 -12.86
CA GLY A 4 -40.42 -53.75 -11.41
C GLY A 4 -39.02 -54.06 -10.76
N GLY A 5 -38.78 -54.54 -9.53
CA GLY A 5 -39.60 -54.94 -8.37
C GLY A 5 -38.86 -56.03 -7.51
N ARG A 6 -39.21 -56.19 -6.22
CA ARG A 6 -38.74 -57.23 -5.22
C ARG A 6 -37.36 -56.97 -4.53
N GLY A 7 -37.06 -57.38 -3.28
CA GLY A 7 -37.83 -58.08 -2.22
C GLY A 7 -37.05 -58.23 -0.87
N ARG A 8 -37.73 -58.65 0.23
CA ARG A 8 -37.24 -58.93 1.63
C ARG A 8 -36.68 -60.40 1.76
N PRO A 9 -36.33 -61.09 2.92
CA PRO A 9 -36.59 -60.83 4.39
C PRO A 9 -35.64 -61.44 5.55
N ARG A 10 -35.91 -61.04 6.82
CA ARG A 10 -35.97 -61.75 8.17
C ARG A 10 -34.92 -62.79 8.77
N LEU A 11 -34.40 -62.48 10.00
CA LEU A 11 -34.34 -63.28 11.31
C LEU A 11 -33.54 -64.65 11.44
N ARG A 12 -33.24 -65.34 12.59
CA ARG A 12 -33.47 -65.24 14.10
C ARG A 12 -32.53 -66.15 15.01
N LEU A 13 -32.16 -65.69 16.24
CA LEU A 13 -31.98 -66.35 17.60
C LEU A 13 -31.01 -67.55 17.99
N GLY A 14 -30.36 -67.45 19.18
CA GLY A 14 -29.77 -68.52 20.08
C GLY A 14 -28.50 -68.09 20.90
N GLU A 15 -27.98 -68.68 22.01
CA GLU A 15 -28.58 -69.40 23.19
C GLU A 15 -27.66 -69.45 24.51
N ARG A 16 -27.52 -70.57 25.27
CA ARG A 16 -26.95 -70.77 26.69
C ARG A 16 -25.39 -70.82 26.86
N GLY A 17 -24.70 -70.84 28.02
CA GLY A 17 -24.99 -70.56 29.48
C GLY A 17 -24.41 -71.56 30.56
N LEU A 18 -23.51 -71.16 31.52
CA LEU A 18 -22.98 -71.92 32.73
C LEU A 18 -22.17 -71.03 33.76
N MET A 19 -21.77 -71.49 34.97
CA MET A 19 -21.37 -70.65 36.17
C MET A 19 -20.01 -70.88 36.91
N GLU A 20 -19.45 -69.80 37.55
CA GLU A 20 -18.63 -69.64 38.83
C GLU A 20 -17.31 -70.47 39.10
N PRO A 21 -16.39 -70.15 40.08
CA PRO A 21 -16.29 -69.02 41.07
C PRO A 21 -14.88 -68.32 41.30
N LEU A 22 -14.92 -67.20 42.05
CA LEU A 22 -13.95 -66.46 42.95
C LEU A 22 -12.38 -66.54 42.95
N LEU A 23 -11.75 -65.34 42.76
CA LEU A 23 -10.51 -64.72 43.38
C LEU A 23 -9.08 -65.34 43.23
N PRO A 24 -8.01 -64.52 42.97
CA PRO A 24 -7.38 -63.60 43.96
C PRO A 24 -6.89 -62.22 43.41
N PRO A 25 -6.51 -61.25 44.27
CA PRO A 25 -6.13 -59.89 43.83
C PRO A 25 -4.67 -59.79 43.34
N LYS A 26 -4.44 -59.24 42.14
CA LYS A 26 -3.10 -58.86 41.66
C LYS A 26 -2.81 -57.38 41.91
N ARG A 27 -1.61 -57.10 42.43
CA ARG A 27 -1.18 -55.78 42.93
C ARG A 27 -1.02 -54.74 41.81
N ARG A 28 -1.18 -53.47 42.20
CA ARG A 28 -1.12 -52.27 41.34
C ARG A 28 0.20 -52.17 40.57
N LEU A 29 0.11 -51.74 39.31
CA LEU A 29 1.14 -50.94 38.64
C LEU A 29 0.46 -49.72 38.01
N LEU A 30 0.54 -48.58 38.67
CA LEU A 30 0.24 -47.29 38.03
C LEU A 30 1.28 -47.07 36.92
N PRO A 31 0.90 -46.67 35.70
CA PRO A 31 1.88 -46.23 34.73
C PRO A 31 2.61 -45.04 35.33
N ARG A 32 3.94 -45.14 35.47
CA ARG A 32 4.80 -43.98 35.77
C ARG A 32 4.57 -42.97 34.65
N VAL A 33 3.73 -41.97 34.92
CA VAL A 33 3.54 -40.81 34.04
C VAL A 33 4.93 -40.27 33.77
N ARG A 34 5.35 -40.29 32.50
CA ARG A 34 6.65 -39.78 32.09
C ARG A 34 6.58 -38.26 32.15
N LEU A 35 6.72 -37.72 33.36
CA LEU A 35 6.87 -36.29 33.65
C LEU A 35 8.16 -35.74 33.03
N LEU A 36 9.18 -36.59 32.85
CA LEU A 36 10.48 -36.19 32.31
C LEU A 36 10.41 -35.47 30.94
N PRO A 37 9.77 -35.98 29.87
CA PRO A 37 9.61 -35.25 28.62
C PRO A 37 8.76 -33.97 28.75
N LEU A 38 7.78 -33.93 29.65
CA LEU A 38 6.96 -32.73 29.86
C LEU A 38 7.77 -31.61 30.54
N LEU A 39 8.55 -31.98 31.56
CA LEU A 39 9.50 -31.10 32.24
C LEU A 39 10.61 -30.64 31.30
N LEU A 40 11.10 -31.52 30.41
CA LEU A 40 12.08 -31.15 29.40
C LEU A 40 11.50 -30.15 28.38
N ALA A 41 10.27 -30.36 27.92
CA ALA A 41 9.59 -29.43 27.02
C ALA A 41 9.35 -28.06 27.67
N LEU A 42 8.95 -28.03 28.95
CA LEU A 42 8.81 -26.79 29.73
C LEU A 42 10.17 -26.08 29.95
N ALA A 43 11.24 -26.84 30.22
CA ALA A 43 12.59 -26.28 30.36
C ALA A 43 13.09 -25.68 29.04
N VAL A 44 12.90 -26.39 27.92
CA VAL A 44 13.26 -25.89 26.58
C VAL A 44 12.42 -24.68 26.20
N GLY A 45 11.10 -24.69 26.46
CA GLY A 45 10.23 -23.53 26.22
C GLY A 45 10.61 -22.31 27.07
N SER A 46 10.97 -22.50 28.33
CA SER A 46 11.46 -21.44 29.22
C SER A 46 12.82 -20.90 28.80
N ALA A 47 13.76 -21.78 28.39
CA ALA A 47 15.03 -21.38 27.81
C ALA A 47 14.82 -20.58 26.51
N PHE A 48 13.93 -21.02 25.62
CA PHE A 48 13.62 -20.32 24.39
C PHE A 48 12.94 -18.96 24.65
N TYR A 49 12.02 -18.89 25.62
CA TYR A 49 11.38 -17.64 26.03
C TYR A 49 12.37 -16.63 26.65
N THR A 50 13.30 -17.09 27.49
CA THR A 50 14.33 -16.24 28.10
C THR A 50 15.38 -15.78 27.07
N ILE A 51 15.77 -16.63 26.12
CA ILE A 51 16.63 -16.25 25.00
C ILE A 51 15.91 -15.27 24.05
N TRP A 52 14.66 -15.54 23.68
CA TRP A 52 13.85 -14.68 22.80
C TRP A 52 13.57 -13.31 23.44
N SER A 53 13.12 -13.28 24.69
CA SER A 53 12.89 -12.02 25.42
C SER A 53 14.20 -11.28 25.72
N GLY A 54 15.30 -11.99 25.97
CA GLY A 54 16.64 -11.41 26.08
C GLY A 54 17.15 -10.81 24.77
N TRP A 55 16.90 -11.46 23.63
CA TRP A 55 17.20 -10.93 22.30
C TRP A 55 16.36 -9.68 22.02
N HIS A 56 15.04 -9.75 22.21
CA HIS A 56 14.16 -8.61 21.94
C HIS A 56 14.50 -7.40 22.82
N ARG A 57 14.78 -7.62 24.11
CA ARG A 57 15.21 -6.56 25.03
C ARG A 57 16.58 -5.99 24.67
N ARG A 58 17.47 -6.78 24.06
CA ARG A 58 18.77 -6.32 23.54
C ARG A 58 18.66 -5.60 22.19
N THR A 59 17.66 -5.90 21.36
CA THR A 59 17.37 -5.12 20.13
C THR A 59 16.69 -3.78 20.42
N GLU A 60 15.98 -3.66 21.54
CA GLU A 60 15.46 -2.36 22.03
C GLU A 60 16.59 -1.44 22.56
N GLU A 61 17.69 -2.02 23.05
CA GLU A 61 18.85 -1.28 23.60
C GLU A 61 20.10 -1.37 22.70
N LEU A 62 19.99 -0.84 21.48
CA LEU A 62 21.15 -0.34 20.72
C LEU A 62 21.31 1.18 21.00
N PRO A 63 22.18 1.62 21.92
CA PRO A 63 22.30 3.03 22.31
C PRO A 63 23.07 3.90 21.29
N LEU A 64 23.11 3.52 20.01
CA LEU A 64 23.94 4.16 18.97
C LEU A 64 23.20 5.25 18.15
N GLY A 65 22.14 5.84 18.69
CA GLY A 65 21.29 6.81 17.96
C GLY A 65 20.75 7.99 18.77
N ARG A 66 21.16 8.14 20.04
CA ARG A 66 20.61 9.17 20.95
C ARG A 66 21.49 10.41 21.11
N GLU A 67 22.80 10.31 20.89
CA GLU A 67 23.78 11.35 21.24
C GLU A 67 24.15 12.33 20.11
N LEU A 68 23.53 12.23 18.92
CA LEU A 68 23.81 13.13 17.78
C LEU A 68 22.59 13.83 17.17
N ARG A 69 21.48 13.97 17.92
CA ARG A 69 20.34 14.82 17.51
C ARG A 69 20.52 16.29 17.90
N VAL A 70 21.57 16.93 17.38
CA VAL A 70 21.60 18.40 17.34
C VAL A 70 20.56 18.83 16.28
N PRO A 71 19.62 19.75 16.60
CA PRO A 71 18.67 20.24 15.61
C PRO A 71 19.42 21.02 14.52
N LEU A 72 19.48 20.45 13.30
CA LEU A 72 20.12 21.10 12.15
C LEU A 72 19.36 22.36 11.76
N ILE A 73 20.05 23.37 11.23
CA ILE A 73 19.43 24.60 10.71
C ILE A 73 18.38 24.22 9.65
N GLY A 74 17.16 24.76 9.80
CA GLY A 74 16.00 24.42 8.95
C GLY A 74 15.14 23.25 9.45
N SER A 75 15.58 22.51 10.47
CA SER A 75 14.77 21.45 11.10
C SER A 75 13.54 22.01 11.81
N LEU A 76 12.45 21.23 11.87
CA LEU A 76 11.31 21.56 12.72
C LEU A 76 11.69 21.44 14.21
N PRO A 77 11.38 22.43 15.07
CA PRO A 77 11.49 22.27 16.52
C PRO A 77 10.65 21.08 17.00
N GLU A 78 11.10 20.36 18.04
CA GLU A 78 10.51 19.08 18.43
C GLU A 78 8.99 19.13 18.64
N ALA A 79 8.48 20.17 19.32
CA ALA A 79 7.04 20.35 19.52
C ALA A 79 6.26 20.51 18.20
N ARG A 80 6.85 21.14 17.19
CA ARG A 80 6.27 21.28 15.84
C ARG A 80 6.36 19.96 15.06
N LEU A 81 7.47 19.23 15.18
CA LEU A 81 7.64 17.90 14.59
C LEU A 81 6.61 16.92 15.14
N ARG A 82 6.47 16.84 16.47
CA ARG A 82 5.48 15.98 17.14
C ARG A 82 4.05 16.32 16.72
N ARG A 83 3.72 17.60 16.57
CA ARG A 83 2.41 18.04 16.04
C ARG A 83 2.19 17.56 14.61
N VAL A 84 3.15 17.77 13.71
CA VAL A 84 3.04 17.34 12.30
C VAL A 84 2.87 15.82 12.19
N VAL A 85 3.67 15.04 12.93
CA VAL A 85 3.52 13.57 12.97
C VAL A 85 2.15 13.16 13.53
N GLY A 86 1.65 13.89 14.54
CA GLY A 86 0.33 13.65 15.12
C GLY A 86 -0.88 14.07 14.27
N GLN A 87 -0.67 14.73 13.12
CA GLN A 87 -1.72 15.01 12.13
C GLN A 87 -1.96 13.82 11.17
N LEU A 88 -0.98 12.92 11.06
CA LEU A 88 -1.07 11.70 10.26
C LEU A 88 -2.02 10.68 10.90
N ASP A 89 -2.85 10.04 10.09
CA ASP A 89 -3.78 9.00 10.53
C ASP A 89 -3.48 7.71 9.74
N PRO A 90 -2.89 6.67 10.38
CA PRO A 90 -2.55 5.43 9.70
C PRO A 90 -3.78 4.64 9.26
N GLN A 91 -4.93 4.80 9.93
CA GLN A 91 -6.16 4.12 9.58
C GLN A 91 -6.81 4.77 8.36
N ARG A 92 -6.75 6.11 8.24
CA ARG A 92 -7.14 6.87 7.04
C ARG A 92 -6.22 6.55 5.86
N LEU A 93 -4.90 6.59 6.05
CA LEU A 93 -3.91 6.17 5.04
C LEU A 93 -4.26 4.77 4.48
N TRP A 94 -4.46 3.79 5.35
CA TRP A 94 -4.74 2.42 4.92
C TRP A 94 -6.13 2.25 4.31
N SER A 95 -7.17 2.71 5.01
CA SER A 95 -8.56 2.34 4.70
C SER A 95 -9.24 3.28 3.72
N THR A 96 -8.87 4.56 3.72
CA THR A 96 -9.45 5.59 2.85
C THR A 96 -8.61 5.80 1.60
N TYR A 97 -7.27 5.77 1.70
CA TYR A 97 -6.39 6.08 0.58
C TYR A 97 -5.78 4.85 -0.11
N LEU A 98 -5.16 3.92 0.62
CA LEU A 98 -4.50 2.77 0.01
C LEU A 98 -5.48 1.71 -0.50
N ARG A 99 -6.41 1.26 0.35
CA ARG A 99 -7.31 0.13 0.04
C ARG A 99 -8.13 0.30 -1.25
N PRO A 100 -8.67 1.48 -1.61
CA PRO A 100 -9.35 1.68 -2.90
C PRO A 100 -8.44 1.58 -4.14
N LEU A 101 -7.12 1.78 -3.97
CA LEU A 101 -6.14 1.71 -5.06
C LEU A 101 -5.69 0.28 -5.35
N LEU A 102 -5.86 -0.66 -4.42
CA LEU A 102 -5.43 -2.07 -4.53
C LEU A 102 -6.35 -2.91 -5.44
N VAL A 103 -6.58 -2.40 -6.65
CA VAL A 103 -7.30 -3.04 -7.76
C VAL A 103 -6.39 -3.13 -8.99
N VAL A 104 -6.75 -3.97 -9.96
CA VAL A 104 -6.10 -3.95 -11.29
C VAL A 104 -6.47 -2.64 -11.98
N ARG A 105 -5.47 -1.90 -12.44
CA ARG A 105 -5.60 -0.52 -12.94
C ARG A 105 -4.61 -0.22 -14.06
N THR A 106 -4.45 -1.18 -14.98
CA THR A 106 -3.66 -1.04 -16.21
C THR A 106 -4.20 0.11 -17.08
N PRO A 107 -3.37 0.82 -17.87
CA PRO A 107 -3.83 1.88 -18.76
C PRO A 107 -5.01 1.46 -19.64
N GLY A 108 -5.96 2.38 -19.87
CA GLY A 108 -7.22 2.12 -20.59
C GLY A 108 -8.25 1.21 -19.88
N SER A 109 -7.94 0.60 -18.73
CA SER A 109 -8.89 -0.29 -18.03
C SER A 109 -9.97 0.46 -17.24
N PRO A 110 -11.15 -0.15 -17.00
CA PRO A 110 -12.17 0.43 -16.12
C PRO A 110 -11.65 0.69 -14.69
N GLY A 111 -10.74 -0.15 -14.18
CA GLY A 111 -10.12 0.03 -12.86
C GLY A 111 -9.19 1.24 -12.82
N ASN A 112 -8.41 1.49 -13.87
CA ASN A 112 -7.60 2.71 -14.01
C ASN A 112 -8.48 3.97 -14.03
N LEU A 113 -9.55 3.97 -14.82
CA LEU A 113 -10.50 5.08 -14.87
C LEU A 113 -11.18 5.33 -13.51
N GLN A 114 -11.55 4.28 -12.78
CA GLN A 114 -12.11 4.39 -11.43
C GLN A 114 -11.09 4.96 -10.43
N VAL A 115 -9.84 4.49 -10.46
CA VAL A 115 -8.74 5.03 -9.63
C VAL A 115 -8.48 6.49 -9.97
N ARG A 116 -8.39 6.86 -11.26
CA ARG A 116 -8.24 8.24 -11.73
C ARG A 116 -9.33 9.15 -11.15
N LYS A 117 -10.59 8.72 -11.19
CA LYS A 117 -11.73 9.47 -10.62
C LYS A 117 -11.72 9.51 -9.10
N PHE A 118 -11.26 8.45 -8.43
CA PHE A 118 -11.03 8.45 -6.98
C PHE A 118 -9.95 9.47 -6.57
N LEU A 119 -8.82 9.52 -7.28
CA LEU A 119 -7.75 10.50 -7.05
C LEU A 119 -8.27 11.93 -7.26
N GLU A 120 -8.88 12.20 -8.41
CA GLU A 120 -9.50 13.49 -8.74
C GLU A 120 -10.49 13.95 -7.66
N ALA A 121 -11.41 13.10 -7.23
CA ALA A 121 -12.44 13.43 -6.24
C ALA A 121 -11.83 13.66 -4.84
N THR A 122 -10.86 12.83 -4.45
CA THR A 122 -10.18 12.96 -3.15
C THR A 122 -9.43 14.29 -3.07
N LEU A 123 -8.66 14.64 -4.10
CA LEU A 123 -7.88 15.89 -4.15
C LEU A 123 -8.78 17.13 -4.17
N ARG A 124 -9.92 17.07 -4.90
CA ARG A 124 -10.92 18.15 -4.91
C ARG A 124 -11.69 18.31 -3.60
N SER A 125 -11.70 17.31 -2.71
CA SER A 125 -12.37 17.39 -1.40
C SER A 125 -11.56 18.11 -0.31
N LEU A 126 -10.26 18.35 -0.54
CA LEU A 126 -9.35 18.99 0.40
C LEU A 126 -9.67 20.48 0.59
N THR A 127 -9.70 20.98 1.83
CA THR A 127 -10.19 22.33 2.14
C THR A 127 -9.22 23.45 1.75
N ALA A 128 -7.97 23.12 1.44
CA ALA A 128 -7.03 24.02 0.77
C ALA A 128 -7.44 24.39 -0.68
N GLY A 129 -8.42 23.68 -1.25
CA GLY A 129 -9.05 24.01 -2.54
C GLY A 129 -8.09 23.91 -3.71
N TRP A 130 -7.52 22.73 -3.94
CA TRP A 130 -6.52 22.46 -4.97
C TRP A 130 -7.06 22.71 -6.38
N HIS A 131 -6.20 23.18 -7.30
CA HIS A 131 -6.47 23.10 -8.73
C HIS A 131 -6.19 21.66 -9.18
N VAL A 132 -7.23 20.94 -9.62
CA VAL A 132 -7.13 19.51 -9.98
C VAL A 132 -7.60 19.32 -11.41
N GLU A 133 -6.63 19.18 -12.31
CA GLU A 133 -6.82 19.00 -13.74
C GLU A 133 -6.38 17.60 -14.19
N LEU A 134 -6.79 17.25 -15.40
CA LEU A 134 -6.40 16.00 -16.06
C LEU A 134 -5.65 16.37 -17.34
N ASP A 135 -4.56 15.66 -17.61
CA ASP A 135 -3.87 15.64 -18.89
C ASP A 135 -4.20 14.33 -19.63
N PRO A 136 -5.34 14.26 -20.37
CA PRO A 136 -5.73 13.10 -21.14
C PRO A 136 -5.08 13.09 -22.53
N PHE A 137 -4.57 11.94 -22.94
CA PHE A 137 -4.02 11.74 -24.29
C PHE A 137 -4.13 10.28 -24.72
N THR A 138 -4.18 10.05 -26.03
CA THR A 138 -4.09 8.71 -26.63
C THR A 138 -2.69 8.51 -27.20
N ALA A 139 -2.05 7.39 -26.90
CA ALA A 139 -0.73 7.06 -27.45
C ALA A 139 -0.71 5.68 -28.11
N SER A 140 0.15 5.52 -29.11
CA SER A 140 0.42 4.23 -29.75
C SER A 140 1.25 3.33 -28.83
N THR A 141 0.78 2.10 -28.62
CA THR A 141 1.41 1.09 -27.75
C THR A 141 1.60 -0.25 -28.48
N PRO A 142 2.30 -1.24 -27.91
CA PRO A 142 2.34 -2.61 -28.43
C PRO A 142 0.99 -3.37 -28.44
N LEU A 143 -0.09 -2.72 -27.97
CA LEU A 143 -1.48 -3.19 -28.00
C LEU A 143 -2.37 -2.38 -28.97
N GLY A 144 -1.80 -1.40 -29.67
CA GLY A 144 -2.55 -0.40 -30.45
C GLY A 144 -2.71 0.93 -29.70
N PRO A 145 -3.62 1.82 -30.13
CA PRO A 145 -3.93 3.06 -29.42
C PRO A 145 -4.52 2.77 -28.03
N VAL A 146 -3.99 3.42 -27.00
CA VAL A 146 -4.49 3.34 -25.61
C VAL A 146 -4.63 4.76 -25.05
N ASP A 147 -5.70 4.98 -24.29
CA ASP A 147 -5.95 6.24 -23.58
C ASP A 147 -5.27 6.26 -22.20
N PHE A 148 -4.55 7.34 -21.96
CA PHE A 148 -3.87 7.66 -20.71
C PHE A 148 -4.45 8.94 -20.12
N GLY A 149 -4.22 9.20 -18.83
CA GLY A 149 -4.61 10.46 -18.21
C GLY A 149 -3.86 10.73 -16.92
N ASN A 150 -2.92 11.66 -16.94
CA ASN A 150 -2.21 12.09 -15.73
C ASN A 150 -3.13 12.98 -14.87
N VAL A 151 -3.22 12.73 -13.57
CA VAL A 151 -3.92 13.63 -12.63
C VAL A 151 -2.89 14.61 -12.08
N VAL A 152 -3.13 15.90 -12.32
CA VAL A 152 -2.26 17.01 -11.91
C VAL A 152 -3.00 17.81 -10.86
N ALA A 153 -2.46 17.87 -9.64
CA ALA A 153 -3.02 18.68 -8.56
C ALA A 153 -2.00 19.72 -8.10
N THR A 154 -2.31 20.99 -8.34
CA THR A 154 -1.47 22.14 -7.96
C THR A 154 -2.20 22.96 -6.91
N LEU A 155 -1.58 23.11 -5.73
CA LEU A 155 -2.21 23.78 -4.59
C LEU A 155 -2.52 25.25 -4.91
N ASP A 156 -1.55 25.98 -5.46
CA ASP A 156 -1.74 27.36 -5.93
C ASP A 156 -1.12 27.57 -7.32
N PRO A 157 -1.90 27.50 -8.41
CA PRO A 157 -1.38 27.70 -9.77
C PRO A 157 -0.89 29.13 -10.05
N ARG A 158 -1.01 30.07 -9.08
CA ARG A 158 -0.47 31.44 -9.19
C ARG A 158 0.91 31.60 -8.55
N ALA A 159 1.37 30.62 -7.77
CA ALA A 159 2.69 30.67 -7.14
C ALA A 159 3.81 30.57 -8.19
N ALA A 160 4.91 31.26 -7.96
CA ALA A 160 5.99 31.36 -8.95
C ALA A 160 6.69 30.02 -9.22
N ARG A 161 6.80 29.13 -8.21
CA ARG A 161 7.27 27.75 -8.34
C ARG A 161 6.51 26.81 -7.41
N HIS A 162 6.75 25.51 -7.55
CA HIS A 162 6.23 24.46 -6.68
C HIS A 162 7.31 23.44 -6.35
N LEU A 163 7.24 22.86 -5.15
CA LEU A 163 7.80 21.54 -4.89
C LEU A 163 6.85 20.53 -5.54
N THR A 164 7.36 19.67 -6.42
CA THR A 164 6.55 18.62 -7.05
C THR A 164 6.87 17.27 -6.42
N LEU A 165 5.85 16.58 -5.92
CA LEU A 165 5.92 15.16 -5.55
C LEU A 165 5.18 14.35 -6.61
N ALA A 166 5.74 13.21 -7.01
CA ALA A 166 5.21 12.41 -8.09
C ALA A 166 5.20 10.92 -7.75
N CYS A 167 4.23 10.21 -8.30
CA CYS A 167 4.16 8.75 -8.38
C CYS A 167 3.36 8.38 -9.64
N HIS A 168 3.32 7.10 -9.98
CA HIS A 168 2.40 6.59 -11.00
C HIS A 168 1.25 5.84 -10.32
N TYR A 169 0.05 5.92 -10.91
CA TYR A 169 -1.15 5.28 -10.37
C TYR A 169 -1.62 4.08 -11.18
N ASP A 170 -1.00 3.78 -12.31
CA ASP A 170 -1.29 2.56 -13.04
C ASP A 170 -0.77 1.33 -12.30
N SER A 171 -0.99 0.16 -12.88
CA SER A 171 -0.43 -1.12 -12.44
C SER A 171 -0.01 -1.89 -13.67
N LYS A 172 1.13 -2.59 -13.62
CA LYS A 172 1.61 -3.43 -14.71
C LYS A 172 0.54 -4.33 -15.32
N LEU A 173 0.50 -4.38 -16.65
CA LEU A 173 -0.28 -5.40 -17.35
C LEU A 173 0.46 -6.74 -17.30
N PHE A 174 -0.22 -7.76 -16.79
CA PHE A 174 0.23 -9.16 -16.82
C PHE A 174 -0.60 -9.97 -17.83
N PRO A 175 -0.05 -11.07 -18.39
CA PRO A 175 -0.77 -11.92 -19.33
C PRO A 175 -2.10 -12.47 -18.76
N PRO A 176 -3.17 -12.60 -19.58
CA PRO A 176 -4.42 -13.22 -19.16
C PRO A 176 -4.22 -14.60 -18.55
N GLY A 177 -4.93 -14.90 -17.45
CA GLY A 177 -4.77 -16.14 -16.68
C GLY A 177 -3.72 -16.05 -15.56
N SER A 178 -2.92 -14.98 -15.48
CA SER A 178 -2.07 -14.69 -14.32
C SER A 178 -2.91 -14.31 -13.10
N THR A 179 -2.35 -14.49 -11.89
CA THR A 179 -2.91 -13.88 -10.67
C THR A 179 -3.00 -12.35 -10.86
N PRO A 180 -4.13 -11.69 -10.53
CA PRO A 180 -4.28 -10.25 -10.70
C PRO A 180 -3.19 -9.44 -10.00
N PHE A 181 -2.39 -8.70 -10.77
CA PHE A 181 -1.38 -7.80 -10.23
C PHE A 181 -2.01 -6.45 -9.87
N VAL A 182 -1.84 -6.04 -8.61
CA VAL A 182 -2.41 -4.80 -8.07
C VAL A 182 -1.35 -3.80 -7.60
N GLY A 183 -0.07 -4.01 -7.93
CA GLY A 183 1.00 -3.01 -7.73
C GLY A 183 0.96 -2.31 -6.38
N ALA A 184 1.04 -3.07 -5.27
CA ALA A 184 0.79 -2.54 -3.93
C ALA A 184 1.90 -1.56 -3.49
N THR A 185 3.15 -1.97 -3.59
CA THR A 185 4.32 -1.09 -3.45
C THR A 185 4.52 -0.18 -4.66
N ASP A 186 3.85 -0.51 -5.77
CA ASP A 186 4.27 -0.15 -7.13
C ASP A 186 3.07 0.27 -8.01
N SER A 187 2.51 1.46 -7.82
CA SER A 187 2.83 2.47 -6.82
C SER A 187 1.62 2.90 -5.99
N ALA A 188 0.77 1.94 -5.56
CA ALA A 188 -0.42 2.24 -4.74
C ALA A 188 -0.07 2.83 -3.35
N VAL A 189 0.98 2.34 -2.68
CA VAL A 189 1.50 2.93 -1.43
C VAL A 189 2.03 4.35 -1.65
N PRO A 190 2.93 4.62 -2.62
CA PRO A 190 3.29 6.00 -3.00
C PRO A 190 2.09 6.92 -3.25
N CYS A 191 1.08 6.48 -4.02
CA CYS A 191 -0.15 7.24 -4.24
C CYS A 191 -0.86 7.59 -2.91
N ALA A 192 -1.05 6.59 -2.04
CA ALA A 192 -1.73 6.78 -0.75
C ALA A 192 -0.96 7.72 0.19
N LEU A 193 0.37 7.68 0.17
CA LEU A 193 1.22 8.60 0.94
C LEU A 193 1.03 10.05 0.50
N LEU A 194 0.94 10.34 -0.81
CA LEU A 194 0.69 11.70 -1.28
C LEU A 194 -0.70 12.22 -0.85
N LEU A 195 -1.73 11.38 -0.88
CA LEU A 195 -3.08 11.73 -0.42
C LEU A 195 -3.11 12.01 1.10
N GLU A 196 -2.45 11.16 1.91
CA GLU A 196 -2.38 11.35 3.35
C GLU A 196 -1.58 12.60 3.75
N LEU A 197 -0.45 12.87 3.07
CA LEU A 197 0.33 14.09 3.31
C LEU A 197 -0.48 15.35 2.98
N ALA A 198 -1.23 15.34 1.88
CA ALA A 198 -2.09 16.44 1.48
C ALA A 198 -3.24 16.69 2.48
N GLN A 199 -3.84 15.62 3.03
CA GLN A 199 -4.89 15.71 4.04
C GLN A 199 -4.35 16.14 5.41
N ALA A 200 -3.32 15.48 5.92
CA ALA A 200 -2.77 15.76 7.26
C ALA A 200 -2.26 17.20 7.39
N LEU A 201 -1.75 17.76 6.29
CA LEU A 201 -1.24 19.14 6.21
C LEU A 201 -2.24 20.13 5.57
N ASP A 202 -3.49 19.74 5.31
CA ASP A 202 -4.46 20.55 4.55
C ASP A 202 -4.64 21.97 5.13
N LEU A 203 -4.67 22.10 6.47
CA LEU A 203 -4.77 23.41 7.14
C LEU A 203 -3.48 24.24 7.04
N GLU A 204 -2.31 23.62 7.12
CA GLU A 204 -1.00 24.25 6.89
C GLU A 204 -0.88 24.77 5.45
N LEU A 205 -1.25 23.93 4.48
CA LEU A 205 -1.23 24.21 3.05
C LEU A 205 -2.24 25.30 2.67
N SER A 206 -3.47 25.23 3.22
CA SER A 206 -4.50 26.26 3.08
C SER A 206 -4.03 27.63 3.63
N ARG A 207 -3.32 27.64 4.77
CA ARG A 207 -2.70 28.86 5.31
C ARG A 207 -1.59 29.41 4.43
N ALA A 208 -0.66 28.57 3.96
CA ALA A 208 0.44 28.98 3.09
C ALA A 208 -0.06 29.57 1.75
N LYS A 209 -1.08 28.94 1.15
CA LYS A 209 -1.78 29.44 -0.05
C LYS A 209 -2.46 30.79 0.20
N LYS A 210 -3.21 30.95 1.29
CA LYS A 210 -3.84 32.24 1.65
C LYS A 210 -2.83 33.36 1.92
N GLN A 211 -1.59 33.01 2.26
CA GLN A 211 -0.46 33.93 2.43
C GLN A 211 0.33 34.17 1.13
N ALA A 212 -0.13 33.63 -0.01
CA ALA A 212 0.54 33.72 -1.31
C ALA A 212 2.03 33.30 -1.26
N ALA A 213 2.31 32.16 -0.60
CA ALA A 213 3.66 31.62 -0.53
C ALA A 213 4.27 31.44 -1.93
N PRO A 214 5.48 31.96 -2.20
CA PRO A 214 6.05 31.99 -3.57
C PRO A 214 6.46 30.60 -4.09
N VAL A 215 6.54 29.61 -3.20
CA VAL A 215 6.69 28.19 -3.53
C VAL A 215 5.50 27.43 -2.97
N THR A 216 4.71 26.81 -3.85
CA THR A 216 3.56 25.98 -3.48
C THR A 216 3.88 24.47 -3.55
N LEU A 217 2.87 23.62 -3.42
CA LEU A 217 2.97 22.17 -3.58
C LEU A 217 2.23 21.70 -4.84
N GLN A 218 2.82 20.79 -5.60
CA GLN A 218 2.20 20.08 -6.72
C GLN A 218 2.31 18.56 -6.50
N LEU A 219 1.24 17.84 -6.79
CA LEU A 219 1.17 16.39 -6.74
C LEU A 219 0.86 15.86 -8.15
N LEU A 220 1.66 14.91 -8.62
CA LEU A 220 1.48 14.24 -9.90
C LEU A 220 1.18 12.76 -9.68
N PHE A 221 0.06 12.31 -10.25
CA PHE A 221 -0.28 10.89 -10.36
C PHE A 221 -0.26 10.54 -11.85
N LEU A 222 0.84 9.94 -12.27
CA LEU A 222 1.17 9.66 -13.66
C LEU A 222 0.49 8.36 -14.12
N ASP A 223 0.08 8.31 -15.38
CA ASP A 223 -0.53 7.12 -15.99
C ASP A 223 0.43 6.45 -16.98
N GLY A 224 0.41 5.13 -17.08
CA GLY A 224 1.28 4.38 -17.98
C GLY A 224 2.77 4.62 -17.74
N GLU A 225 3.23 4.55 -16.49
CA GLU A 225 4.67 4.39 -16.23
C GLU A 225 5.14 3.04 -16.78
N GLU A 226 4.33 2.01 -16.55
CA GLU A 226 4.65 0.62 -16.83
C GLU A 226 4.63 0.27 -18.32
N ALA A 227 5.58 -0.57 -18.74
CA ALA A 227 5.51 -1.27 -20.02
C ALA A 227 4.27 -2.18 -20.09
N LEU A 228 3.54 -2.10 -21.20
CA LEU A 228 2.33 -2.89 -21.50
C LEU A 228 2.65 -4.29 -22.03
N LYS A 229 3.81 -4.52 -22.63
CA LYS A 229 4.32 -5.85 -23.00
C LYS A 229 5.76 -6.07 -22.58
N GLU A 230 6.67 -5.24 -23.06
CA GLU A 230 8.12 -5.47 -22.97
C GLU A 230 8.81 -4.13 -22.72
N TRP A 231 9.78 -4.07 -21.80
CA TRP A 231 10.39 -2.82 -21.35
C TRP A 231 11.39 -2.24 -22.37
N GLY A 232 10.86 -1.84 -23.53
CA GLY A 232 11.60 -1.12 -24.57
C GLY A 232 11.52 0.40 -24.37
N PRO A 233 12.40 1.18 -25.03
CA PRO A 233 12.51 2.64 -24.86
C PRO A 233 11.31 3.45 -25.39
N LYS A 234 10.22 2.79 -25.77
CA LYS A 234 8.96 3.39 -26.25
C LYS A 234 7.70 2.77 -25.61
N ASP A 235 7.83 1.63 -24.92
CA ASP A 235 6.77 0.97 -24.14
C ASP A 235 7.09 1.12 -22.65
N SER A 236 6.96 2.36 -22.17
CA SER A 236 7.16 2.80 -20.78
C SER A 236 7.00 4.32 -20.70
N LEU A 237 6.81 4.86 -19.51
CA LEU A 237 6.85 6.30 -19.22
C LEU A 237 5.91 7.15 -20.11
N TYR A 238 4.74 6.62 -20.47
CA TYR A 238 3.79 7.27 -21.37
C TYR A 238 3.33 8.62 -20.80
N GLY A 239 2.79 8.61 -19.58
CA GLY A 239 2.26 9.79 -18.91
C GLY A 239 3.32 10.85 -18.62
N SER A 240 4.49 10.46 -18.13
CA SER A 240 5.58 11.39 -17.80
C SER A 240 6.21 12.03 -19.04
N ARG A 241 6.39 11.27 -20.13
CA ARG A 241 6.85 11.84 -21.42
C ARG A 241 5.86 12.86 -21.98
N HIS A 242 4.55 12.55 -21.94
CA HIS A 242 3.52 13.47 -22.40
C HIS A 242 3.47 14.74 -21.55
N LEU A 243 3.37 14.59 -20.23
CA LEU A 243 3.23 15.71 -19.31
C LEU A 243 4.47 16.62 -19.30
N ALA A 244 5.68 16.06 -19.39
CA ALA A 244 6.90 16.86 -19.50
C ALA A 244 6.89 17.72 -20.78
N GLN A 245 6.50 17.14 -21.93
CA GLN A 245 6.41 17.86 -23.20
C GLN A 245 5.32 18.95 -23.16
N LEU A 246 4.19 18.66 -22.52
CA LEU A 246 3.11 19.62 -22.28
C LEU A 246 3.58 20.78 -21.41
N MET A 247 4.21 20.50 -20.26
CA MET A 247 4.74 21.51 -19.33
C MET A 247 5.86 22.37 -19.94
N GLU A 248 6.64 21.85 -20.89
CA GLU A 248 7.61 22.65 -21.66
C GLU A 248 6.91 23.66 -22.58
N SER A 249 5.80 23.25 -23.21
CA SER A 249 5.03 24.06 -24.15
C SER A 249 4.20 25.16 -23.47
N ILE A 250 3.79 24.95 -22.21
CA ILE A 250 2.99 25.92 -21.44
C ILE A 250 3.91 27.02 -20.88
N PRO A 251 3.64 28.31 -21.16
CA PRO A 251 4.41 29.41 -20.57
C PRO A 251 4.32 29.42 -19.05
N HIS A 252 5.47 29.45 -18.36
CA HIS A 252 5.50 29.72 -16.93
C HIS A 252 5.01 31.14 -16.65
N SER A 253 4.35 31.35 -15.50
CA SER A 253 3.98 32.70 -15.06
C SER A 253 5.21 33.62 -14.99
N PRO A 254 5.06 34.93 -15.28
CA PRO A 254 6.20 35.84 -15.37
C PRO A 254 6.95 35.95 -14.02
N GLY A 255 8.15 35.35 -13.99
CA GLY A 255 9.08 35.30 -12.88
C GLY A 255 10.52 35.12 -13.40
N PRO A 256 11.55 35.10 -12.54
CA PRO A 256 12.94 35.04 -12.96
C PRO A 256 13.24 33.80 -13.84
N THR A 257 14.11 34.00 -14.83
CA THR A 257 14.15 33.27 -16.11
C THR A 257 14.30 31.74 -16.04
N ARG A 258 13.80 31.07 -17.10
CA ARG A 258 13.77 29.60 -17.37
C ARG A 258 14.97 28.78 -16.87
N ILE A 259 16.19 29.35 -16.85
CA ILE A 259 17.42 28.64 -16.47
C ILE A 259 17.45 28.23 -14.98
N GLN A 260 16.71 28.90 -14.09
CA GLN A 260 16.69 28.55 -12.66
C GLN A 260 15.63 27.51 -12.27
N ALA A 261 14.67 27.19 -13.16
CA ALA A 261 13.58 26.28 -12.85
C ALA A 261 13.94 24.78 -13.06
N ILE A 262 14.84 24.48 -14.01
CA ILE A 262 15.04 23.12 -14.56
C ILE A 262 16.07 22.28 -13.77
N ARG A 263 16.77 22.85 -12.78
CA ARG A 263 17.91 22.19 -12.09
C ARG A 263 17.56 21.07 -11.08
N SER A 264 16.33 20.57 -11.05
CA SER A 264 15.87 19.55 -10.09
C SER A 264 14.84 18.57 -10.64
N VAL A 265 14.77 18.40 -11.97
CA VAL A 265 13.98 17.36 -12.64
C VAL A 265 14.89 16.66 -13.64
N CYS A 266 14.76 15.33 -13.77
CA CYS A 266 15.62 14.43 -14.55
C CYS A 266 17.01 14.11 -13.96
N THR A 267 17.03 13.26 -12.93
CA THR A 267 18.05 12.20 -12.77
C THR A 267 17.40 10.97 -12.11
N VAL A 268 16.89 10.08 -12.96
CA VAL A 268 16.69 8.64 -12.73
C VAL A 268 17.20 7.96 -13.99
#